data_AF-A0A927B4A9-F1
#
_entry.id   AF-A0A927B4A9-F1
#
_cell.length_a   1.000
_cell.length_b   1.000
_cell.length_c   1.000
_cell.angle_alpha   90.00
_cell.angle_beta   90.00
_cell.angle_gamma   90.00
#
_symmetry.space_group_name_H-M   'P 1'
#
loop_
_entity.id
_entity.type
_entity.pdbx_description
1 polymer ?
#
loop_
_entity_poly.entity_id
_entity_poly.type
_entity_poly.pdbx_seq_one_letter_code
_entity_poly.pdbx_strand_id
1 'polypeptide(L)' 'MLRIKQVLIVISMVIVWGITSVITLGSPTLKGKTSILLSGVFLNTLLGVYYSYLKQRPASFKEWIKQ' A
#
# COMPACT_ATOMS: atom_id res chain seq x y z
N MET A 1 -9.56 -7.88 -17.75
CA MET A 1 -9.23 -8.41 -16.40
C MET A 1 -8.07 -7.68 -15.72
N LEU A 2 -6.89 -7.57 -16.36
CA LEU A 2 -5.71 -6.92 -15.74
C LEU A 2 -5.98 -5.48 -15.27
N ARG A 3 -6.59 -4.65 -16.13
CA ARG A 3 -6.96 -3.26 -15.81
C ARG A 3 -7.96 -3.15 -14.66
N ILE A 4 -8.92 -4.08 -14.56
CA ILE A 4 -9.89 -4.12 -13.47
C ILE A 4 -9.19 -4.48 -12.15
N LYS A 5 -8.27 -5.46 -12.17
CA LYS A 5 -7.45 -5.81 -10.99
C LYS A 5 -6.57 -4.64 -10.54
N GLN A 6 -5.99 -3.91 -11.48
CA GLN A 6 -5.21 -2.69 -11.20
C GLN A 6 -6.08 -1.61 -10.53
N VAL A 7 -7.27 -1.33 -11.08
CA VAL A 7 -8.22 -0.37 -10.49
C VAL A 7 -8.65 -0.82 -9.09
N LEU A 8 -8.94 -2.11 -8.90
CA LEU A 8 -9.27 -2.66 -7.58
C LEU A 8 -8.13 -2.48 -6.57
N ILE A 9 -6.87 -2.67 -6.98
CA ILE A 9 -5.72 -2.48 -6.08
C ILE A 9 -5.56 -1.01 -5.71
N VAL A 10 -5.72 -0.09 -6.67
CA VAL A 10 -5.66 1.35 -6.39
C VAL A 10 -6.77 1.74 -5.42
N ILE A 11 -8.00 1.23 -5.62
CA ILE A 11 -9.11 1.45 -4.67
C ILE A 11 -8.76 0.90 -3.29
N SER A 12 -8.21 -0.32 -3.21
CA SER A 12 -7.76 -0.91 -1.94
C SER A 12 -6.67 -0.08 -1.25
N MET A 13 -5.72 0.48 -1.99
CA MET A 13 -4.70 1.38 -1.42
C MET A 13 -5.31 2.63 -0.78
N VAL A 14 -6.29 3.24 -1.47
CA VAL A 14 -7.02 4.40 -0.96
C VAL A 14 -7.81 4.05 0.30
N ILE A 15 -8.48 2.89 0.30
CA ILE A 15 -9.23 2.38 1.47
C ILE A 15 -8.28 2.14 2.65
N VAL A 16 -7.14 1.48 2.42
CA VAL A 16 -6.14 1.23 3.47
C VAL A 16 -5.68 2.54 4.08
N TRP A 17 -5.34 3.56 3.28
CA TRP A 17 -4.97 4.87 3.80
C TRP A 17 -6.10 5.56 4.57
N GLY A 18 -7.34 5.43 4.10
CA GLY A 18 -8.52 5.94 4.81
C GLY A 18 -8.67 5.29 6.19
N ILE A 19 -8.60 3.96 6.26
CA ILE A 19 -8.70 3.19 7.51
C ILE A 19 -7.52 3.54 8.44
N THR A 20 -6.29 3.50 7.93
CA THR A 20 -5.08 3.87 8.68
C THR A 20 -5.21 5.28 9.26
N SER A 21 -5.73 6.24 8.51
CA SER A 21 -5.91 7.63 8.99
C SER A 21 -6.95 7.72 10.11
N VAL A 22 -8.11 7.08 9.96
CA VAL A 22 -9.16 7.06 10.99
C VAL A 22 -8.65 6.42 12.29
N ILE A 23 -7.99 5.28 12.19
CA ILE A 23 -7.43 4.57 13.37
C ILE A 23 -6.30 5.39 14.00
N THR A 24 -5.45 6.05 13.20
CA THR A 24 -4.37 6.90 13.71
C THR A 24 -4.92 8.12 14.45
N LEU A 25 -5.99 8.74 13.95
CA LEU A 25 -6.66 9.86 14.62
C LEU A 25 -7.29 9.45 15.96
N GLY A 26 -7.87 8.25 16.03
CA GLY A 26 -8.45 7.69 17.25
C GLY A 26 -7.44 7.16 18.27
N SER A 27 -6.16 7.00 17.90
CA SER A 27 -5.14 6.45 18.80
C SER A 27 -4.62 7.51 19.78
N PRO A 28 -4.69 7.30 21.11
CA PRO A 28 -4.25 8.29 22.10
C PRO A 28 -2.74 8.33 22.32
N THR A 29 -1.99 7.32 21.85
CA THR A 29 -0.55 7.21 22.13
C THR A 29 0.29 7.43 20.88
N LEU A 30 1.42 8.14 21.03
CA LEU A 30 2.36 8.36 19.92
C LEU A 30 2.91 7.03 19.38
N LYS A 31 3.23 6.07 20.26
CA LYS A 31 3.68 4.73 19.89
C LYS A 31 2.64 3.96 19.08
N GLY A 32 1.36 4.05 19.48
CA GLY A 32 0.24 3.47 18.75
C GLY A 32 0.12 4.07 17.34
N LYS A 33 0.14 5.40 17.23
CA LYS A 33 0.12 6.11 15.94
C LYS A 33 1.25 5.70 15.02
N THR A 34 2.49 5.60 15.53
CA THR A 34 3.64 5.15 14.75
C THR A 34 3.46 3.70 14.28
N SER A 35 2.97 2.81 15.14
CA SER A 35 2.70 1.42 14.76
C SER A 35 1.61 1.29 13.69
N ILE A 36 0.55 2.11 13.76
CA ILE A 36 -0.54 2.13 12.79
C ILE A 36 -0.05 2.70 11.44
N LEU A 37 0.77 3.75 11.46
CA LEU A 37 1.38 4.29 10.25
C LEU A 37 2.32 3.27 9.61
N LEU A 38 3.17 2.59 10.39
CA LEU A 38 4.07 1.55 9.88
C LEU A 38 3.30 0.39 9.25
N SER A 39 2.21 -0.07 9.88
CA SER A 39 1.39 -1.14 9.30
C SER A 39 0.65 -0.70 8.04
N GLY A 40 0.16 0.55 8.00
CA GLY A 40 -0.46 1.13 6.80
C GLY A 40 0.51 1.27 5.63
N VAL A 41 1.75 1.71 5.89
CA VAL A 41 2.82 1.79 4.89
C VAL A 41 3.21 0.39 4.41
N PHE A 42 3.34 -0.58 5.32
CA PHE A 42 3.67 -1.96 4.97
C PHE A 42 2.60 -2.59 4.05
N LEU A 43 1.32 -2.45 4.40
CA LEU A 43 0.21 -2.96 3.59
C LEU A 43 0.15 -2.29 2.22
N ASN A 44 0.33 -0.98 2.15
CA ASN A 44 0.38 -0.26 0.87
C ASN A 44 1.59 -0.66 0.03
N THR A 45 2.73 -0.91 0.66
CA THR A 45 3.93 -1.38 -0.03
C THR A 45 3.68 -2.76 -0.65
N LEU A 46 3.06 -3.69 0.09
CA LEU A 46 2.68 -5.00 -0.45
C LEU A 46 1.69 -4.90 -1.61
N LEU A 47 0.68 -4.03 -1.50
CA LEU A 47 -0.26 -3.75 -2.58
C LEU A 47 0.45 -3.15 -3.80
N GLY A 48 1.43 -2.28 -3.60
CA GLY A 48 2.25 -1.67 -4.66
C GLY A 48 3.13 -2.69 -5.35
N VAL A 49 3.75 -3.59 -4.58
CA VAL A 49 4.47 -4.75 -5.10
C VAL A 49 3.55 -5.58 -5.99
N TYR A 50 2.38 -5.95 -5.49
CA TYR A 50 1.40 -6.73 -6.25
C TYR A 50 0.89 -6.00 -7.50
N TYR A 51 0.67 -4.69 -7.42
CA TYR A 51 0.30 -3.85 -8.56
C TYR A 51 1.38 -3.86 -9.64
N SER A 52 2.65 -3.68 -9.28
CA SER A 52 3.75 -3.71 -10.24
C SER A 52 3.88 -5.09 -10.87
N TYR A 53 3.78 -6.17 -10.08
CA TYR A 53 3.74 -7.54 -10.63
C TYR A 53 2.62 -7.77 -11.65
N LEU A 54 1.46 -7.13 -11.46
CA LEU A 54 0.35 -7.17 -12.41
C LEU A 54 0.59 -6.31 -13.65
N LYS A 55 1.38 -5.23 -13.58
CA LYS A 55 1.66 -4.34 -14.71
C LYS A 55 2.81 -4.88 -15.58
N GLN A 56 3.91 -5.30 -14.96
CA GLN A 56 5.09 -5.88 -15.59
C GLN A 56 5.86 -6.63 -14.51
N ARG A 57 6.13 -7.93 -14.71
CA ARG A 57 6.96 -8.72 -13.79
C ARG A 57 8.38 -8.15 -13.84
N PRO A 58 8.84 -7.37 -12.86
CA PRO A 58 10.16 -6.79 -12.91
C PRO A 58 11.15 -7.93 -12.62
N ALA A 59 12.10 -8.15 -13.53
CA ALA A 59 13.05 -9.24 -13.38
C ALA A 59 14.07 -8.98 -12.26
N SER A 60 14.21 -7.72 -11.80
CA SER A 60 15.10 -7.37 -10.69
C SER A 60 14.61 -6.14 -9.90
N PHE A 61 15.06 -6.04 -8.65
CA PHE A 61 14.84 -4.87 -7.76
C PHE A 61 15.39 -3.57 -8.37
N LYS A 62 16.42 -3.69 -9.23
CA LYS A 62 17.04 -2.57 -9.95
C LYS A 62 16.11 -1.95 -11.00
N GLU A 63 15.25 -2.77 -11.62
CA GLU A 63 14.22 -2.27 -12.53
C GLU A 63 13.06 -1.62 -11.78
N TRP A 64 12.81 -2.05 -10.55
CA TRP A 64 11.80 -1.47 -9.67
C TRP A 64 12.09 -0.02 -9.27
N ILE A 65 13.35 0.29 -9.01
CA ILE A 65 13.79 1.65 -8.63
C ILE A 65 13.87 2.59 -9.84
N LYS A 66 13.95 2.04 -11.06
CA LYS A 66 14.14 2.79 -12.30
C LYS A 66 12.83 3.13 -13.03
N GLN A 67 11.70 2.57 -12.56
CA GLN A 67 10.36 2.75 -13.13
C GLN A 67 9.66 3.96 -12.53
#